data_AF-A0A2N5ZM52-F1
#
_entry.id   AF-A0A2N5ZM52-F1
#
_cell.length_a   1.000
_cell.length_b   1.000
_cell.length_c   1.000
_cell.angle_alpha   90.00
_cell.angle_beta   90.00
_cell.angle_gamma   90.00
#
_symmetry.space_group_name_H-M   'P 1'
#
loop_
_entity.id
_entity.type
_entity.pdbx_description
1 polymer ?
#
loop_
_entity_poly.entity_id
_entity_poly.type
_entity_poly.pdbx_seq_one_letter_code
_entity_poly.pdbx_strand_id
1 'polypeptide(L)'
;MMKNILLFVLMFQLLQSNLIACTIIVSDDGENVYVGNNEDFLNDIKSKIWFEPATAKKYGAAYWGFNYFPFKAQRIPQGGMNEHGLFFDKTSVPEKALK
;
A
#
# COMPACT_ATOMS: atom_id res chain seq x y z
N MET A 1 40.46 -9.97 -0.63
CA MET A 1 39.24 -9.89 0.21
C MET A 1 38.56 -8.51 0.14
N MET A 2 39.26 -7.43 0.48
CA MET A 2 38.72 -6.05 0.46
C MET A 2 38.17 -5.56 -0.90
N LYS A 3 38.82 -5.92 -2.02
CA LYS A 3 38.38 -5.55 -3.39
C LYS A 3 37.02 -6.16 -3.77
N ASN A 4 36.72 -7.36 -3.31
CA ASN A 4 35.47 -8.04 -3.60
C ASN A 4 34.32 -7.46 -2.78
N ILE A 5 34.60 -7.06 -1.52
CA ILE A 5 33.66 -6.33 -0.68
C ILE A 5 33.34 -4.97 -1.30
N LEU A 6 34.35 -4.25 -1.79
CA LEU A 6 34.17 -2.96 -2.45
C LEU A 6 33.33 -3.08 -3.74
N LEU A 7 33.58 -4.12 -4.55
CA LEU A 7 32.77 -4.41 -5.73
C LEU A 7 31.31 -4.69 -5.37
N PHE A 8 31.08 -5.44 -4.30
CA PHE A 8 29.74 -5.80 -3.84
C PHE A 8 28.95 -4.57 -3.36
N VAL A 9 29.60 -3.67 -2.62
CA VAL A 9 29.01 -2.40 -2.18
C VAL A 9 28.68 -1.49 -3.38
N LEU A 10 29.59 -1.36 -4.36
CA LEU A 10 29.35 -0.61 -5.60
C LEU A 10 28.18 -1.18 -6.41
N MET A 11 28.07 -2.51 -6.50
CA MET A 11 26.97 -3.16 -7.21
C MET A 11 25.62 -2.94 -6.51
N PHE A 12 25.61 -2.91 -5.17
CA PHE A 12 24.41 -2.63 -4.38
C PHE A 12 23.95 -1.17 -4.52
N GLN A 13 24.89 -0.23 -4.69
CA GLN A 13 24.56 1.18 -4.95
C GLN A 13 23.96 1.42 -6.34
N LEU A 14 24.33 0.61 -7.33
CA LEU A 14 23.77 0.69 -8.70
C LEU A 14 22.34 0.13 -8.80
N LEU A 15 21.84 -0.54 -7.76
CA LEU A 15 20.47 -1.09 -7.71
C LEU A 15 19.43 -0.09 -7.17
N GLN A 16 19.82 1.14 -6.82
CA GLN A 16 18.89 2.17 -6.34
C GLN A 16 18.14 2.85 -7.49
N SER A 17 17.35 2.08 -8.25
CA SER A 17 16.26 2.65 -9.03
C SER A 17 15.16 3.08 -8.07
N ASN A 18 14.66 4.32 -8.19
CA ASN A 18 13.42 4.74 -7.55
C ASN A 18 12.26 3.92 -8.14
N LEU A 19 11.97 2.77 -7.53
CA LEU A 19 10.84 1.94 -7.89
C LEU A 19 9.62 2.54 -7.17
N ILE A 20 8.68 3.08 -7.96
CA ILE A 20 7.37 3.49 -7.48
C ILE A 20 6.46 2.27 -7.66
N ALA A 21 6.41 1.40 -6.66
CA ALA A 21 5.71 0.12 -6.75
C ALA A 21 5.10 -0.26 -5.40
N CYS A 22 3.80 0.04 -5.23
CA CYS A 22 3.06 -0.40 -4.06
C CYS A 22 3.21 -1.91 -3.87
N THR A 23 3.39 -2.33 -2.62
CA THR A 23 3.64 -3.74 -2.27
C THR A 23 2.65 -4.16 -1.20
N ILE A 24 1.95 -5.28 -1.41
CA ILE A 24 1.08 -5.91 -0.42
C ILE A 24 1.82 -7.09 0.21
N ILE A 25 1.76 -7.20 1.52
CA ILE A 25 2.34 -8.29 2.31
C ILE A 25 1.22 -9.01 3.06
N VAL A 26 1.24 -10.35 2.97
CA VAL A 26 0.38 -11.23 3.74
C VAL A 26 1.28 -12.22 4.47
N SER A 27 1.05 -12.41 5.77
CA SER A 27 1.74 -13.39 6.60
C SER A 27 0.71 -14.15 7.42
N ASP A 28 0.93 -15.44 7.60
CA ASP A 28 0.08 -16.33 8.39
C ASP A 28 0.97 -17.08 9.38
N ASP A 29 0.63 -17.03 10.67
CA ASP A 29 1.35 -17.76 11.73
C ASP A 29 0.62 -19.03 12.22
N GLY A 30 -0.49 -19.39 11.58
CA GLY A 30 -1.36 -20.52 11.92
C GLY A 30 -2.53 -20.15 12.85
N GLU A 31 -2.46 -18.99 13.53
CA GLU A 31 -3.53 -18.47 14.39
C GLU A 31 -4.14 -17.18 13.82
N ASN A 32 -3.31 -16.34 13.21
CA ASN A 32 -3.65 -15.02 12.71
C ASN A 32 -3.14 -14.83 11.28
N VAL A 33 -3.94 -14.14 10.47
CA VAL A 33 -3.53 -13.62 9.17
C VAL A 33 -3.22 -12.13 9.33
N TYR A 34 -1.97 -11.75 9.09
CA TYR A 34 -1.49 -10.38 9.08
C TYR A 34 -1.44 -9.88 7.64
N VAL A 35 -2.00 -8.69 7.43
CA VAL A 35 -2.02 -8.01 6.14
C VAL A 35 -1.47 -6.60 6.31
N GLY A 36 -0.76 -6.13 5.30
CA GLY A 36 -0.25 -4.77 5.26
C GLY A 36 0.22 -4.41 3.87
N ASN A 37 0.47 -3.13 3.65
CA ASN A 37 0.95 -2.65 2.36
C ASN A 37 1.84 -1.42 2.51
N ASN A 38 2.76 -1.25 1.56
CA ASN A 38 3.50 -0.02 1.33
C ASN A 38 2.83 0.74 0.18
N GLU A 39 2.54 2.02 0.42
CA GLU A 39 1.96 2.94 -0.57
C GLU A 39 3.02 3.86 -1.14
N ASP A 40 3.62 3.46 -2.25
CA ASP A 40 4.64 4.25 -2.93
C ASP A 40 3.98 5.24 -3.88
N PHE A 41 3.51 6.37 -3.33
CA PHE A 41 2.85 7.45 -4.07
C PHE A 41 3.48 8.83 -3.80
N LEU A 42 2.84 9.92 -4.23
CA LEU A 42 3.38 11.27 -4.07
C LEU A 42 3.59 11.64 -2.59
N ASN A 43 4.83 12.03 -2.26
CA ASN A 43 5.29 12.30 -0.88
C ASN A 43 4.62 13.50 -0.19
N ASP A 44 3.90 14.35 -0.93
CA ASP A 44 3.27 15.58 -0.43
C ASP A 44 1.77 15.43 -0.13
N ILE A 45 1.23 14.21 -0.25
CA ILE A 45 -0.18 13.95 0.03
C ILE A 45 -0.42 13.64 1.51
N LYS A 46 -1.42 14.31 2.08
CA LYS A 46 -1.86 14.06 3.46
C LYS A 46 -2.77 12.83 3.54
N SER A 47 -2.17 11.68 3.80
CA SER A 47 -2.90 10.45 4.09
C SER A 47 -3.74 10.57 5.36
N LYS A 48 -4.88 9.89 5.37
CA LYS A 48 -5.85 9.87 6.48
C LYS A 48 -6.36 8.45 6.66
N ILE A 49 -6.71 8.14 7.91
CA ILE A 49 -7.53 6.99 8.25
C ILE A 49 -8.91 7.51 8.63
N TRP A 50 -9.97 6.88 8.13
CA TRP A 50 -11.33 7.15 8.57
C TRP A 50 -12.06 5.87 8.91
N PHE A 51 -12.93 5.96 9.91
CA PHE A 51 -13.77 4.88 10.38
C PHE A 51 -15.21 5.15 9.93
N GLU A 52 -15.85 4.14 9.35
CA GLU A 52 -17.27 4.13 9.08
C GLU A 52 -17.95 3.14 10.02
N PRO A 53 -18.98 3.56 10.77
CA PRO A 53 -19.74 2.64 11.61
C PRO A 53 -20.59 1.70 10.76
N ALA A 54 -20.86 0.52 11.31
CA ALA A 54 -21.80 -0.42 10.74
C ALA A 54 -23.21 0.18 10.64
N THR A 55 -23.98 -0.27 9.65
CA THR A 55 -25.40 0.02 9.52
C THR A 55 -26.16 -1.27 9.21
N ALA A 56 -27.49 -1.22 9.19
CA ALA A 56 -28.31 -2.37 8.81
C ALA A 56 -28.00 -2.96 7.42
N LYS A 57 -27.27 -2.24 6.55
CA LYS A 57 -26.94 -2.65 5.17
C LYS A 57 -25.45 -2.81 4.88
N LYS A 58 -24.56 -2.43 5.81
CA LYS A 58 -23.10 -2.45 5.58
C LYS A 58 -22.34 -2.71 6.87
N TYR A 59 -21.25 -3.44 6.76
CA TYR A 59 -20.28 -3.60 7.83
C TYR A 59 -19.55 -2.29 8.12
N GLY A 60 -19.16 -2.11 9.37
CA GLY A 60 -18.22 -1.08 9.78
C GLY A 60 -16.83 -1.38 9.23
N ALA A 61 -16.07 -0.32 8.92
CA ALA A 61 -14.77 -0.47 8.30
C ALA A 61 -13.85 0.70 8.60
N ALA A 62 -12.55 0.41 8.66
CA ALA A 62 -11.49 1.39 8.62
C ALA A 62 -10.93 1.46 7.19
N TYR A 63 -10.71 2.67 6.69
CA TYR A 63 -10.11 2.91 5.38
C TYR A 63 -8.94 3.85 5.53
N TRP A 64 -7.92 3.67 4.69
CA TRP A 64 -6.82 4.62 4.53
C TRP A 64 -6.73 5.11 3.10
N GLY A 65 -6.25 6.32 2.95
CA GLY A 65 -6.06 6.95 1.65
C GLY A 65 -5.98 8.45 1.82
N PHE A 66 -6.51 9.21 0.86
CA PHE A 66 -6.31 10.65 0.86
C PHE A 66 -7.51 11.41 0.28
N ASN A 67 -7.49 12.72 0.51
CA ASN A 67 -8.36 13.66 -0.17
C ASN A 67 -7.53 14.26 -1.31
N TYR A 68 -7.92 14.07 -2.58
CA TYR A 68 -7.10 14.53 -3.70
C TYR A 68 -7.88 15.41 -4.67
N PHE A 69 -7.47 16.67 -4.79
CA PHE A 69 -7.86 17.57 -5.86
C PHE A 69 -6.92 17.31 -7.05
N PRO A 70 -7.40 17.07 -8.30
CA PRO A 70 -8.63 17.60 -8.90
C PRO A 70 -9.83 16.64 -8.90
N PHE A 71 -9.68 15.42 -8.37
CA PHE A 71 -10.84 14.54 -8.22
C PHE A 71 -11.77 15.17 -7.18
N LYS A 72 -13.01 15.53 -7.52
CA LYS A 72 -13.99 16.09 -6.57
C LYS A 72 -14.36 15.12 -5.42
N ALA A 73 -13.70 13.97 -5.33
CA ALA A 73 -13.87 12.97 -4.31
C ALA A 73 -13.23 13.43 -2.99
N GLN A 74 -14.06 13.60 -1.97
CA GLN A 74 -13.60 14.01 -0.64
C GLN A 74 -12.85 12.90 0.10
N ARG A 75 -12.97 11.63 -0.34
CA ARG A 75 -12.28 10.47 0.22
C ARG A 75 -11.95 9.52 -0.94
N ILE A 76 -10.67 9.23 -1.13
CA ILE A 76 -10.20 8.23 -2.09
C ILE A 76 -9.54 7.12 -1.26
N PRO A 77 -10.25 6.03 -0.94
CA PRO A 77 -9.64 4.91 -0.24
C PRO A 77 -8.60 4.27 -1.16
N GLN A 78 -7.39 4.07 -0.65
CA GLN A 78 -6.38 3.22 -1.28
C GLN A 78 -6.52 1.79 -0.75
N GLY A 79 -6.73 1.62 0.55
CA GLY A 79 -7.10 0.34 1.14
C GLY A 79 -8.07 0.47 2.31
N GLY A 80 -8.41 -0.67 2.90
CA GLY A 80 -9.29 -0.74 4.05
C GLY A 80 -9.48 -2.15 4.58
N MET A 81 -10.05 -2.24 5.78
CA MET A 81 -10.47 -3.49 6.41
C MET A 81 -11.80 -3.31 7.12
N ASN A 82 -12.73 -4.25 6.93
CA ASN A 82 -14.00 -4.26 7.66
C ASN A 82 -13.91 -5.00 8.99
N GLU A 83 -14.94 -4.88 9.83
CA GLU A 83 -15.02 -5.52 11.15
C GLU A 83 -14.99 -7.06 11.13
N HIS A 84 -15.13 -7.68 9.95
CA HIS A 84 -15.05 -9.12 9.75
C HIS A 84 -13.73 -9.56 9.09
N GLY A 85 -12.74 -8.67 8.99
CA GLY A 85 -11.39 -9.01 8.49
C GLY A 85 -11.26 -9.04 6.97
N LEU A 86 -12.26 -8.60 6.20
CA LEU A 86 -12.09 -8.42 4.75
C LEU A 86 -11.17 -7.22 4.50
N PHE A 87 -9.94 -7.50 4.04
CA PHE A 87 -8.94 -6.53 3.64
C PHE A 87 -8.97 -6.28 2.12
N PHE A 88 -8.76 -5.04 1.71
CA PHE A 88 -8.47 -4.70 0.31
C PHE A 88 -7.42 -3.60 0.23
N ASP A 89 -6.69 -3.57 -0.89
CA ASP A 89 -5.69 -2.57 -1.19
C ASP A 89 -5.64 -2.31 -2.71
N LYS A 90 -5.21 -1.11 -3.12
CA LYS A 90 -5.05 -0.72 -4.52
C LYS A 90 -3.59 -0.51 -4.83
N THR A 91 -3.04 -1.39 -5.64
CA THR A 91 -1.68 -1.24 -6.15
C THR A 91 -1.68 -0.67 -7.58
N SER A 92 -0.70 0.19 -7.87
CA SER A 92 -0.45 0.64 -9.22
C SER A 92 0.15 -0.50 -10.04
N VAL A 93 -0.37 -0.73 -11.25
CA VAL A 93 0.18 -1.69 -12.21
C VAL A 93 0.56 -0.98 -13.51
N PRO A 94 1.57 -1.46 -14.25
CA PRO A 94 1.87 -0.91 -15.57
C PRO A 94 0.66 -1.00 -16.50
N GLU A 95 0.40 0.04 -17.29
CA GLU A 95 -0.78 0.13 -18.19
C GLU A 95 -0.93 -1.10 -19.11
N LYS A 96 0.18 -1.68 -19.56
CA LYS A 96 0.17 -2.88 -20.42
C LYS A 96 -0.33 -4.16 -19.75
N ALA A 97 -0.45 -4.19 -18.42
CA ALA A 97 -0.93 -5.36 -17.68
C ALA A 97 -2.46 -5.50 -17.67
N LEU A 98 -3.20 -4.52 -18.22
CA LEU A 98 -4.67 -4.47 -18.21
C LEU A 98 -5.33 -4.92 -19.53
N LYS A 99 -4.62 -5.70 -20.36
CA LYS A 99 -5.18 -6.28 -21.60
C LYS A 99 -5.82 -7.63 -21.38
#